data_AF-A0A2J6SU62-F1
#
_entry.id   AF-A0A2J6SU62-F1
#
_cell.length_a   1.000
_cell.length_b   1.000
_cell.length_c   1.000
_cell.angle_alpha   90.00
_cell.angle_beta   90.00
_cell.angle_gamma   90.00
#
_symmetry.space_group_name_H-M   'P 1'
#
loop_
_entity.id
_entity.type
_entity.pdbx_description
1 polymer ?
#
loop_
_entity_poly.entity_id
_entity_poly.type
_entity_poly.pdbx_seq_one_letter_code
_entity_poly.pdbx_strand_id
1 'polypeptide(L)'
;MAHCLRRPLFSAVGLSPSFSRRCFSQLPALHAGPQAPQPSRPRQQADRSIKVLSKGMQAVPSDIGLLDKTFITPTGSNRTPLFQRPLAHLKYQWKRFAFRFRDRFSLIILWFSSPKEKNWYRRSVKLSRSTLTPTAVALHRQMYNSFAEGDVVALRKICADGLYDSFRARIGNRPRGEKVDWELVDYNKRSRLISNRAARLPIEGAAVIQAVVRIASRQKLTRWVKGRSGSMEVVPGSGKAKDVVEYVVLQRQYEGWREGEWQVWGTTQETTLDDVEEWERKALA
;
A
#
# COMPACT_ATOMS: atom_id res chain seq x y z
N MET A 1 2.53 -18.63 -3.42
CA MET A 1 2.92 -18.06 -2.13
C MET A 1 2.31 -16.66 -2.07
N ALA A 2 1.62 -16.33 -0.98
CA ALA A 2 0.95 -15.05 -0.70
C ALA A 2 0.18 -14.36 -1.86
N HIS A 3 -1.05 -14.80 -2.14
CA HIS A 3 -2.05 -13.94 -2.79
C HIS A 3 -2.88 -13.27 -1.68
N CYS A 4 -2.57 -12.01 -1.37
CA CYS A 4 -3.47 -11.16 -0.58
C CYS A 4 -4.24 -10.27 -1.55
N LEU A 5 -5.34 -10.80 -2.08
CA LEU A 5 -6.31 -10.01 -2.83
C LEU A 5 -7.09 -9.14 -1.85
N ARG A 6 -7.00 -7.81 -2.00
CA ARG A 6 -7.84 -6.85 -1.27
C ARG A 6 -8.92 -6.33 -2.22
N ARG A 7 -10.19 -6.48 -1.83
CA ARG A 7 -11.35 -5.90 -2.53
C ARG A 7 -11.54 -4.43 -2.12
N PRO A 8 -12.03 -3.54 -3.00
CA PRO A 8 -12.35 -2.16 -2.67
C PRO A 8 -13.66 -2.09 -1.87
N LEU A 9 -13.69 -1.32 -0.78
CA LEU A 9 -14.90 -1.01 -0.02
C LEU A 9 -15.53 0.28 -0.56
N PHE A 10 -16.82 0.18 -0.90
CA PHE A 10 -17.67 1.32 -1.27
C PHE A 10 -18.08 2.11 -0.01
N SER A 11 -18.00 3.43 -0.11
CA SER A 11 -18.48 4.39 0.89
C SER A 11 -19.98 4.64 0.67
N ALA A 12 -20.76 4.64 1.74
CA ALA A 12 -22.11 5.19 1.76
C ALA A 12 -22.24 6.14 2.96
N VAL A 13 -22.40 7.41 2.64
CA VAL A 13 -22.65 8.54 3.53
C VAL A 13 -24.16 8.62 3.77
N GLY A 14 -24.58 8.68 5.04
CA GLY A 14 -25.97 8.87 5.44
C GLY A 14 -26.10 10.04 6.42
N LEU A 15 -26.80 11.07 5.97
CA LEU A 15 -27.08 12.35 6.62
C LEU A 15 -27.81 12.23 7.99
N SER A 16 -27.61 13.21 8.87
CA SER A 16 -28.52 13.51 9.98
C SER A 16 -28.82 15.01 10.00
N PRO A 17 -30.08 15.45 10.18
CA PRO A 17 -30.41 16.87 10.28
C PRO A 17 -30.82 17.32 11.69
N SER A 18 -30.73 18.65 11.83
CA SER A 18 -31.61 19.59 12.55
C SER A 18 -31.53 19.79 14.07
N PHE A 19 -31.03 20.99 14.39
CA PHE A 19 -31.59 22.04 15.27
C PHE A 19 -32.05 21.72 16.70
N SER A 20 -31.45 22.44 17.67
CA SER A 20 -32.22 23.02 18.77
C SER A 20 -31.57 24.33 19.25
N ARG A 21 -32.38 25.41 19.25
CA ARG A 21 -32.11 26.71 19.89
C ARG A 21 -32.60 26.66 21.34
N ARG A 22 -31.92 27.35 22.26
CA ARG A 22 -32.43 28.07 23.46
C ARG A 22 -31.21 28.68 24.18
N CYS A 23 -30.98 29.99 24.08
CA CYS A 23 -31.56 31.11 24.84
C CYS A 23 -31.06 31.22 26.28
N PHE A 24 -30.59 32.43 26.55
CA PHE A 24 -30.00 33.00 27.75
C PHE A 24 -30.91 32.98 29.00
N SER A 25 -30.23 33.24 30.12
CA SER A 25 -30.70 33.73 31.41
C SER A 25 -31.13 32.67 32.43
N GLN A 26 -30.37 32.58 33.52
CA GLN A 26 -30.81 32.98 34.87
C GLN A 26 -29.69 32.67 35.87
N LEU A 27 -29.17 33.71 36.51
CA LEU A 27 -28.37 33.63 37.74
C LEU A 27 -29.32 33.41 38.91
N PRO A 28 -28.98 32.52 39.87
CA PRO A 28 -29.40 32.70 41.25
C PRO A 28 -28.22 32.94 42.20
N ALA A 29 -28.45 33.97 43.01
CA ALA A 29 -27.93 34.34 44.32
C ALA A 29 -26.86 33.45 45.00
N LEU A 30 -25.80 34.14 45.44
CA LEU A 30 -24.89 33.73 46.50
C LEU A 30 -25.65 33.38 47.79
N HIS A 31 -25.60 32.10 48.18
CA HIS A 31 -25.74 31.66 49.57
C HIS A 31 -24.57 30.73 49.85
N ALA A 32 -23.57 31.24 50.56
CA ALA A 32 -22.43 30.47 51.05
C ALA A 32 -22.85 29.74 52.33
N GLY A 33 -23.40 28.53 52.18
CA GLY A 33 -23.47 27.55 53.25
C GLY A 33 -22.16 26.75 53.35
N PRO A 34 -21.83 26.15 54.51
CA PRO A 34 -20.62 25.35 54.67
C PRO A 34 -20.64 24.16 53.70
N GLN A 35 -19.70 24.14 52.75
CA GLN A 35 -19.55 23.07 51.77
C GLN A 35 -19.06 21.80 52.48
N ALA A 36 -19.89 20.76 52.47
CA ALA A 36 -19.43 19.39 52.67
C ALA A 36 -18.41 19.04 51.56
N PRO A 37 -17.30 18.33 51.88
CA PRO A 37 -16.30 17.98 50.89
C PRO A 37 -16.93 17.14 49.79
N GLN A 38 -16.99 17.68 48.57
CA GLN A 38 -17.46 16.92 47.42
C GLN A 38 -16.49 15.78 47.12
N PRO A 39 -16.97 14.56 46.83
CA PRO A 39 -16.10 13.49 46.35
C PRO A 39 -15.44 13.96 45.06
N SER A 40 -14.11 13.93 45.04
CA SER A 40 -13.29 14.30 43.90
C SER A 40 -13.77 13.57 42.65
N ARG A 41 -14.15 14.33 41.61
CA ARG A 41 -14.55 13.74 40.32
C ARG A 41 -13.44 12.82 39.81
N PRO A 42 -13.76 11.61 39.31
CA PRO A 42 -12.74 10.75 38.73
C PRO A 42 -12.04 11.50 37.61
N ARG A 43 -10.70 11.46 37.63
CA ARG A 43 -9.83 12.16 36.69
C ARG A 43 -10.16 11.69 35.27
N GLN A 44 -10.91 12.48 34.52
CA GLN A 44 -11.17 12.22 33.11
C GLN A 44 -9.81 12.18 32.40
N GLN A 45 -9.57 11.13 31.59
CA GLN A 45 -8.38 11.09 30.75
C GLN A 45 -8.39 12.34 29.87
N ALA A 46 -7.26 13.05 29.84
CA ALA A 46 -7.15 14.27 29.06
C ALA A 46 -7.48 13.97 27.59
N ASP A 47 -8.52 14.61 27.06
CA ASP A 47 -8.86 14.52 25.65
C ASP A 47 -7.64 14.95 24.82
N ARG A 48 -7.35 14.19 23.77
CA ARG A 48 -6.23 14.48 22.86
C ARG A 48 -6.41 15.89 22.32
N SER A 49 -5.37 16.73 22.42
CA SER A 49 -5.47 18.13 21.98
C SER A 49 -5.95 18.23 20.52
N ILE A 50 -6.74 19.26 20.21
CA ILE A 50 -7.27 19.53 18.87
C ILE A 50 -6.13 19.61 17.83
N LYS A 51 -4.94 20.08 18.22
CA LYS A 51 -3.73 20.10 17.37
C LYS A 51 -3.21 18.70 17.01
N VAL A 52 -3.31 17.74 17.93
CA VAL A 52 -2.91 16.34 17.67
C VAL A 52 -3.94 15.66 16.77
N LEU A 53 -5.24 15.96 16.94
CA LEU A 53 -6.31 15.52 16.05
C LEU A 53 -6.17 16.09 14.64
N SER A 54 -5.93 17.40 14.49
CA SER A 54 -5.78 18.04 13.18
C SER A 54 -4.52 17.57 12.44
N LYS A 55 -3.40 17.36 13.16
CA LYS A 55 -2.18 16.77 12.59
C LYS A 55 -2.40 15.32 12.15
N GLY A 56 -3.21 14.56 12.89
CA GLY A 56 -3.63 13.21 12.49
C GLY A 56 -4.53 13.21 11.24
N MET A 57 -5.35 14.24 11.05
CA MET A 57 -6.20 14.40 9.86
C MET A 57 -5.43 14.89 8.61
N GLN A 58 -4.29 15.56 8.80
CA GLN A 58 -3.43 16.03 7.69
C GLN A 58 -2.35 15.01 7.29
N ALA A 59 -2.06 14.03 8.13
CA ALA A 59 -1.11 12.98 7.80
C ALA A 59 -1.71 12.07 6.70
N VAL A 60 -1.00 11.98 5.58
CA VAL A 60 -1.36 11.07 4.50
C VAL A 60 -1.27 9.63 5.03
N PRO A 61 -2.35 8.83 4.97
CA PRO A 61 -2.27 7.44 5.39
C PRO A 61 -1.28 6.70 4.48
N SER A 62 -0.45 5.81 5.04
CA SER A 62 0.49 5.00 4.25
C SER A 62 -0.25 4.10 3.26
N ASP A 63 -1.47 3.66 3.57
CA ASP A 63 -2.25 2.74 2.74
C ASP A 63 -3.40 3.46 1.99
N ILE A 64 -3.12 3.97 0.79
CA ILE A 64 -4.10 4.66 -0.10
C ILE A 64 -4.76 3.65 -1.07
N GLY A 65 -4.36 2.38 -1.04
CA GLY A 65 -4.75 1.39 -2.02
C GLY A 65 -3.96 1.50 -3.34
N LEU A 66 -4.12 0.50 -4.23
CA LEU A 66 -3.58 0.56 -5.58
C LEU A 66 -4.29 1.67 -6.37
N LEU A 67 -3.54 2.53 -7.04
CA LEU A 67 -4.12 3.62 -7.83
C LEU A 67 -5.09 3.09 -8.88
N ASP A 68 -6.30 3.65 -8.94
CA ASP A 68 -7.40 3.11 -9.75
C ASP A 68 -7.08 3.07 -11.26
N LYS A 69 -7.44 1.99 -11.95
CA LYS A 69 -7.05 1.73 -13.34
C LYS A 69 -5.53 1.62 -13.53
N THR A 70 -4.83 0.98 -12.59
CA THR A 70 -3.42 0.58 -12.79
C THR A 70 -3.38 -0.64 -13.70
N PHE A 71 -2.90 -0.44 -14.93
CA PHE A 71 -2.90 -1.48 -15.95
C PHE A 71 -1.65 -2.37 -15.86
N ILE A 72 -1.86 -3.66 -15.67
CA ILE A 72 -0.82 -4.67 -15.52
C ILE A 72 -0.91 -5.61 -16.71
N THR A 73 0.14 -5.62 -17.53
CA THR A 73 0.14 -6.41 -18.76
C THR A 73 0.05 -7.92 -18.42
N PRO A 74 -0.95 -8.66 -18.93
CA PRO A 74 -1.09 -10.07 -18.72
C PRO A 74 -0.03 -10.84 -19.49
N THR A 75 0.34 -12.00 -18.95
CA THR A 75 1.39 -12.87 -19.48
C THR A 75 0.85 -14.29 -19.60
N GLY A 76 1.39 -15.06 -20.55
CA GLY A 76 1.05 -16.47 -20.70
C GLY A 76 -0.42 -16.68 -21.04
N SER A 77 -1.12 -17.48 -20.23
CA SER A 77 -2.53 -17.87 -20.42
C SER A 77 -3.52 -16.71 -20.35
N ASN A 78 -3.18 -15.64 -19.64
CA ASN A 78 -4.06 -14.47 -19.51
C ASN A 78 -3.98 -13.53 -20.73
N ARG A 79 -3.12 -13.83 -21.70
CA ARG A 79 -2.97 -13.04 -22.92
C ARG A 79 -4.09 -13.37 -23.91
N THR A 80 -4.65 -12.34 -24.53
CA THR A 80 -5.59 -12.53 -25.65
C THR A 80 -4.91 -13.21 -26.84
N PRO A 81 -5.40 -14.37 -27.29
CA PRO A 81 -4.81 -15.08 -28.42
C PRO A 81 -4.93 -14.24 -29.70
N LEU A 82 -3.78 -13.91 -30.30
CA LEU A 82 -3.66 -13.05 -31.48
C LEU A 82 -4.51 -13.53 -32.66
N PHE A 83 -4.51 -14.84 -32.91
CA PHE A 83 -5.14 -15.43 -34.09
C PHE A 83 -6.63 -15.74 -33.92
N GLN A 84 -7.09 -16.00 -32.70
CA GLN A 84 -8.51 -16.30 -32.46
C GLN A 84 -9.37 -15.04 -32.37
N ARG A 85 -8.82 -13.93 -31.84
CA ARG A 85 -9.56 -12.66 -31.65
C ARG A 85 -8.69 -11.44 -31.99
N PRO A 86 -8.40 -11.19 -33.28
CA PRO A 86 -7.45 -10.15 -33.69
C PRO A 86 -7.91 -8.73 -33.34
N LEU A 87 -9.19 -8.41 -33.53
CA LEU A 87 -9.76 -7.10 -33.18
C LEU A 87 -9.71 -6.84 -31.67
N ALA A 88 -10.01 -7.85 -30.85
CA ALA A 88 -9.92 -7.74 -29.39
C ALA A 88 -8.46 -7.56 -28.95
N HIS A 89 -7.51 -8.27 -29.58
CA HIS A 89 -6.09 -8.07 -29.32
C HIS A 89 -5.63 -6.65 -29.71
N LEU A 90 -6.10 -6.10 -30.84
CA LEU A 90 -5.78 -4.73 -31.25
C LEU A 90 -6.36 -3.69 -30.29
N LYS A 91 -7.66 -3.80 -29.94
CA LYS A 91 -8.31 -2.96 -28.92
C LYS A 91 -7.52 -2.99 -27.62
N TYR A 92 -7.11 -4.18 -27.20
CA TYR A 92 -6.31 -4.37 -26.00
C TYR A 92 -4.92 -3.69 -26.08
N GLN A 93 -4.18 -3.86 -27.17
CA GLN A 93 -2.87 -3.20 -27.33
C GLN A 93 -3.01 -1.67 -27.39
N TRP A 94 -4.07 -1.16 -28.01
CA TRP A 94 -4.38 0.26 -28.00
C TRP A 94 -4.66 0.76 -26.58
N LYS A 95 -5.47 0.04 -25.79
CA LYS A 95 -5.70 0.37 -24.38
C LYS A 95 -4.43 0.33 -23.56
N ARG A 96 -3.58 -0.69 -23.74
CA ARG A 96 -2.26 -0.76 -23.12
C ARG A 96 -1.42 0.48 -23.42
N PHE A 97 -1.39 0.91 -24.68
CA PHE A 97 -0.68 2.13 -25.06
C PHE A 97 -1.28 3.37 -24.40
N ALA A 98 -2.61 3.52 -24.44
CA ALA A 98 -3.33 4.63 -23.82
C ALA A 98 -3.07 4.73 -22.30
N PHE A 99 -3.10 3.60 -21.57
CA PHE A 99 -2.78 3.57 -20.14
C PHE A 99 -1.33 3.96 -19.87
N ARG A 100 -0.37 3.47 -20.67
CA ARG A 100 1.05 3.86 -20.52
C ARG A 100 1.26 5.35 -20.76
N PHE A 101 0.56 5.91 -21.73
CA PHE A 101 0.59 7.34 -22.01
C PHE A 101 0.00 8.12 -20.84
N ARG A 102 -1.20 7.77 -20.37
CA ARG A 102 -1.83 8.38 -19.19
C ARG A 102 -0.93 8.32 -17.94
N ASP A 103 -0.34 7.16 -17.67
CA ASP A 103 0.57 6.96 -16.53
C ASP A 103 1.80 7.88 -16.66
N ARG A 104 2.38 8.01 -17.86
CA ARG A 104 3.47 8.95 -18.14
C ARG A 104 3.04 10.40 -17.92
N PHE A 105 1.87 10.79 -18.42
CA PHE A 105 1.34 12.14 -18.24
C PHE A 105 1.10 12.47 -16.76
N SER A 106 0.62 11.52 -15.96
CA SER A 106 0.41 11.73 -14.53
C SER A 106 1.71 12.13 -13.80
N LEU A 107 2.83 11.51 -14.16
CA LEU A 107 4.15 11.83 -13.61
C LEU A 107 4.64 13.21 -14.06
N ILE A 108 4.42 13.56 -15.33
CA ILE A 108 4.80 14.87 -15.88
C ILE A 108 3.99 15.98 -15.20
N ILE A 109 2.68 15.79 -15.04
CA ILE A 109 1.80 16.74 -14.33
C ILE A 109 2.26 16.90 -12.88
N LEU A 110 2.54 15.80 -12.18
CA LEU A 110 3.05 15.87 -10.81
C LEU A 110 4.38 16.64 -10.75
N TRP A 111 5.32 16.32 -11.63
CA TRP A 111 6.61 16.99 -11.70
C TRP A 111 6.48 18.49 -11.99
N PHE A 112 5.64 18.88 -12.95
CA PHE A 112 5.43 20.29 -13.30
C PHE A 112 4.72 21.08 -12.19
N SER A 113 3.75 20.46 -11.51
CA SER A 113 3.01 21.05 -10.40
C SER A 113 3.82 21.18 -9.11
N SER A 114 4.97 20.52 -9.02
CA SER A 114 5.84 20.60 -7.86
C SER A 114 6.64 21.90 -7.83
N PRO A 115 6.92 22.49 -6.65
CA PRO A 115 7.70 23.71 -6.51
C PRO A 115 9.06 23.61 -7.19
N LYS A 116 9.53 24.74 -7.74
CA LYS A 116 10.91 24.87 -8.20
C LYS A 116 11.83 24.84 -6.99
N GLU A 117 12.91 24.08 -7.07
CA GLU A 117 13.99 24.16 -6.10
C GLU A 117 14.83 25.43 -6.35
N LYS A 118 15.88 25.65 -5.54
CA LYS A 118 16.81 26.78 -5.67
C LYS A 118 17.38 26.94 -7.10
N ASN A 119 17.51 25.83 -7.84
CA ASN A 119 17.90 25.84 -9.24
C ASN A 119 16.65 25.76 -10.13
N TRP A 120 16.52 26.68 -11.10
CA TRP A 120 15.32 26.83 -11.93
C TRP A 120 14.87 25.56 -12.69
N TYR A 121 15.81 24.66 -12.99
CA TYR A 121 15.59 23.40 -13.70
C TYR A 121 15.32 22.20 -12.77
N ARG A 122 15.52 22.36 -11.45
CA ARG A 122 15.24 21.31 -10.46
C ARG A 122 13.87 21.52 -9.83
N ARG A 123 13.19 20.40 -9.60
CA ARG A 123 11.86 20.31 -9.02
C ARG A 123 11.93 19.36 -7.84
N SER A 124 11.11 19.60 -6.82
CA SER A 124 11.14 18.78 -5.58
C SER A 124 10.78 17.31 -5.84
N VAL A 125 9.97 17.03 -6.87
CA VAL A 125 9.63 15.66 -7.27
C VAL A 125 10.68 15.08 -8.20
N LYS A 126 11.35 14.01 -7.78
CA LYS A 126 12.35 13.28 -8.59
C LYS A 126 11.74 12.07 -9.30
N LEU A 127 11.79 12.08 -10.63
CA LEU A 127 11.32 10.96 -11.47
C LEU A 127 12.47 9.98 -11.79
N SER A 128 12.83 9.11 -10.85
CA SER A 128 13.93 8.15 -11.03
C SER A 128 13.43 6.80 -11.59
N ARG A 129 13.13 6.74 -12.89
CA ARG A 129 12.57 5.51 -13.50
C ARG A 129 13.54 4.32 -13.49
N SER A 130 14.82 4.55 -13.73
CA SER A 130 15.84 3.48 -13.83
C SER A 130 16.09 2.78 -12.50
N THR A 131 15.93 3.49 -11.38
CA THR A 131 16.19 2.96 -10.04
C THR A 131 15.04 2.09 -9.52
N LEU A 132 13.82 2.23 -10.05
CA LEU A 132 12.64 1.53 -9.55
C LEU A 132 12.78 0.00 -9.57
N THR A 133 13.32 -0.55 -10.64
CA THR A 133 13.46 -2.01 -10.78
C THR A 133 14.47 -2.59 -9.78
N PRO A 134 15.72 -2.09 -9.69
CA PRO A 134 16.65 -2.58 -8.66
C PRO A 134 16.14 -2.31 -7.24
N THR A 135 15.53 -1.15 -6.98
CA THR A 135 14.90 -0.87 -5.67
C THR A 135 13.80 -1.87 -5.34
N ALA A 136 12.94 -2.24 -6.29
CA ALA A 136 11.89 -3.23 -6.05
C ALA A 136 12.45 -4.61 -5.72
N VAL A 137 13.49 -5.02 -6.43
CA VAL A 137 14.17 -6.30 -6.20
C VAL A 137 14.82 -6.33 -4.81
N ALA A 138 15.49 -5.24 -4.42
CA ALA A 138 16.11 -5.12 -3.11
C ALA A 138 15.07 -5.15 -1.98
N LEU A 139 14.01 -4.33 -2.08
CA LEU A 139 12.94 -4.27 -1.08
C LEU A 139 12.17 -5.60 -0.99
N HIS A 140 11.91 -6.28 -2.12
CA HIS A 140 11.26 -7.59 -2.15
C HIS A 140 12.06 -8.64 -1.38
N ARG A 141 13.38 -8.72 -1.62
CA ARG A 141 14.28 -9.62 -0.91
C ARG A 141 14.34 -9.29 0.58
N GLN A 142 14.53 -8.02 0.92
CA GLN A 142 14.63 -7.57 2.31
C GLN A 142 13.33 -7.85 3.06
N MET A 143 12.19 -7.57 2.45
CA MET A 143 10.86 -7.85 3.00
C MET A 143 10.67 -9.33 3.31
N TYR A 144 10.96 -10.23 2.37
CA TYR A 144 10.77 -11.66 2.60
C TYR A 144 11.78 -12.25 3.60
N ASN A 145 13.03 -11.77 3.60
CA ASN A 145 14.03 -12.11 4.62
C ASN A 145 13.56 -11.70 6.02
N SER A 146 13.21 -10.43 6.22
CA SER A 146 12.72 -9.92 7.51
C SER A 146 11.43 -10.62 7.94
N PHE A 147 10.56 -10.98 6.98
CA PHE A 147 9.40 -11.80 7.27
C PHE A 147 9.80 -13.18 7.80
N ALA A 148 10.71 -13.90 7.13
CA ALA A 148 11.15 -15.22 7.58
C ALA A 148 11.75 -15.16 9.00
N GLU A 149 12.67 -14.21 9.23
CA GLU A 149 13.32 -13.95 10.53
C GLU A 149 12.32 -13.53 11.62
N GLY A 150 11.20 -12.92 11.26
CA GLY A 150 10.25 -12.36 12.21
C GLY A 150 10.64 -10.96 12.71
N ASP A 151 11.50 -10.24 11.98
CA ASP A 151 11.89 -8.87 12.31
C ASP A 151 10.77 -7.88 11.95
N VAL A 152 9.88 -7.65 12.91
CA VAL A 152 8.76 -6.72 12.80
C VAL A 152 9.26 -5.26 12.66
N VAL A 153 10.43 -4.92 13.20
CA VAL A 153 10.96 -3.55 13.17
C VAL A 153 11.44 -3.19 11.77
N ALA A 154 12.17 -4.10 11.12
CA ALA A 154 12.56 -3.93 9.72
C ALA A 154 11.33 -3.89 8.80
N LEU A 155 10.36 -4.79 9.00
CA LEU A 155 9.13 -4.83 8.19
C LEU A 155 8.34 -3.51 8.26
N ARG A 156 8.29 -2.85 9.43
CA ARG A 156 7.59 -1.57 9.60
C ARG A 156 8.17 -0.45 8.73
N LYS A 157 9.49 -0.48 8.47
CA LYS A 157 10.16 0.52 7.63
C LYS A 157 9.97 0.24 6.15
N ILE A 158 10.03 -1.04 5.77
CA ILE A 158 10.04 -1.50 4.38
C ILE A 158 8.64 -1.58 3.78
N CYS A 159 7.63 -1.93 4.57
CA CYS A 159 6.26 -2.17 4.09
C CYS A 159 5.34 -0.99 4.41
N ALA A 160 4.35 -0.76 3.54
CA ALA A 160 3.22 0.08 3.90
C ALA A 160 2.37 -0.56 5.02
N ASP A 161 1.62 0.26 5.76
CA ASP A 161 0.87 -0.14 6.95
C ASP A 161 0.06 -1.44 6.75
N GLY A 162 -0.71 -1.52 5.66
CA GLY A 162 -1.57 -2.67 5.40
C GLY A 162 -0.81 -3.99 5.22
N LEU A 163 0.32 -3.98 4.51
CA LEU A 163 1.13 -5.18 4.31
C LEU A 163 1.88 -5.54 5.59
N TYR A 164 2.40 -4.54 6.29
CA TYR A 164 3.04 -4.70 7.59
C TYR A 164 2.11 -5.39 8.59
N ASP A 165 0.87 -4.93 8.74
CA ASP A 165 -0.09 -5.52 9.67
C ASP A 165 -0.41 -6.98 9.32
N SER A 166 -0.51 -7.29 8.02
CA SER A 166 -0.68 -8.68 7.55
C SER A 166 0.49 -9.57 7.93
N PHE A 167 1.73 -9.10 7.74
CA PHE A 167 2.91 -9.86 8.14
C PHE A 167 3.05 -9.99 9.65
N ARG A 168 2.81 -8.91 10.38
CA ARG A 168 2.82 -8.91 11.85
C ARG A 168 1.83 -9.92 12.41
N ALA A 169 0.60 -9.95 11.91
CA ALA A 169 -0.40 -10.93 12.31
C ALA A 169 0.04 -12.37 12.00
N ARG A 170 0.62 -12.61 10.82
CA ARG A 170 1.14 -13.93 10.43
C ARG A 170 2.33 -14.38 11.28
N ILE A 171 3.21 -13.46 11.67
CA ILE A 171 4.33 -13.74 12.58
C ILE A 171 3.80 -14.08 13.97
N GLY A 172 2.83 -13.31 14.47
CA GLY A 172 2.19 -13.56 15.77
C GLY A 172 1.43 -14.89 15.84
N ASN A 173 0.89 -15.35 14.70
CA ASN A 173 0.17 -16.61 14.60
C ASN A 173 1.08 -17.83 14.34
N ARG A 174 2.41 -17.68 14.32
CA ARG A 174 3.32 -18.83 14.19
C ARG A 174 3.27 -19.70 15.46
N PRO A 175 3.18 -21.04 15.33
CA PRO A 175 3.44 -21.95 16.43
C PRO A 175 4.73 -21.61 17.19
N ARG A 176 4.69 -21.76 18.52
CA ARG A 176 5.87 -21.50 19.36
C ARG A 176 7.00 -22.45 18.96
N GLY A 177 8.20 -21.89 18.77
CA GLY A 177 9.37 -22.65 18.33
C GLY A 177 9.38 -23.00 16.84
N GLU A 178 8.46 -22.46 16.03
CA GLU A 178 8.59 -22.51 14.57
C GLU A 178 9.62 -21.50 14.08
N LYS A 179 10.60 -21.96 13.30
CA LYS A 179 11.50 -21.10 12.54
C LYS A 179 11.14 -21.19 11.06
N VAL A 180 11.04 -20.04 10.41
CA VAL A 180 10.78 -19.94 8.98
C VAL A 180 12.03 -19.42 8.30
N ASP A 181 12.39 -20.02 7.18
CA ASP A 181 13.53 -19.64 6.36
C ASP A 181 13.07 -19.45 4.92
N TRP A 182 13.37 -18.29 4.35
CA TRP A 182 13.04 -17.96 2.96
C TRP A 182 14.32 -17.83 2.16
N GLU A 183 14.36 -18.53 1.04
CA GLU A 183 15.50 -18.61 0.16
C GLU A 183 15.06 -18.23 -1.25
N LEU A 184 15.74 -17.24 -1.81
CA LEU A 184 15.65 -16.91 -3.22
C LEU A 184 16.70 -17.73 -3.98
N VAL A 185 16.23 -18.72 -4.75
CA VAL A 185 17.11 -19.64 -5.49
C VAL A 185 17.65 -18.97 -6.75
N ASP A 186 16.76 -18.43 -7.59
CA ASP A 186 17.16 -17.79 -8.85
C ASP A 186 16.09 -16.81 -9.36
N TYR A 187 16.50 -15.89 -10.24
CA TYR A 187 15.60 -15.04 -11.01
C TYR A 187 15.38 -15.61 -12.41
N ASN A 188 14.28 -16.34 -12.59
CA ASN A 188 13.89 -16.98 -13.84
C ASN A 188 13.84 -16.02 -15.06
N LYS A 189 13.49 -14.74 -14.84
CA LYS A 189 13.49 -13.70 -15.89
C LYS A 189 13.91 -12.36 -15.31
N ARG A 190 14.51 -11.51 -16.15
CA ARG A 190 14.81 -10.11 -15.78
C ARG A 190 13.55 -9.39 -15.29
N SER A 191 13.63 -8.79 -14.11
CA SER A 191 12.56 -7.97 -13.53
C SER A 191 12.23 -6.79 -14.46
N ARG A 192 10.95 -6.46 -14.60
CA ARG A 192 10.47 -5.41 -15.53
C ARG A 192 9.51 -4.45 -14.85
N LEU A 193 9.73 -3.16 -15.04
CA LEU A 193 8.75 -2.13 -14.67
C LEU A 193 7.54 -2.18 -15.61
N ILE A 194 6.38 -2.49 -15.06
CA ILE A 194 5.10 -2.65 -15.77
C ILE A 194 4.35 -1.33 -15.84
N SER A 195 4.09 -0.72 -14.69
CA SER A 195 3.42 0.58 -14.54
C SER A 195 4.21 1.48 -13.59
N ASN A 196 4.12 2.80 -13.80
CA ASN A 196 4.67 3.83 -12.94
C ASN A 196 3.78 5.06 -13.06
N ARG A 197 3.13 5.44 -11.96
CA ARG A 197 2.06 6.44 -11.97
C ARG A 197 2.13 7.32 -10.73
N ALA A 198 1.68 8.56 -10.88
CA ALA A 198 1.46 9.49 -9.79
C ALA A 198 -0.02 9.81 -9.60
N ALA A 199 -0.40 10.13 -8.36
CA ALA A 199 -1.64 10.81 -8.02
C ALA A 199 -1.36 11.91 -7.00
N ARG A 200 -2.06 13.04 -7.12
CA ARG A 200 -2.07 14.08 -6.09
C ARG A 200 -3.18 13.76 -5.10
N LEU A 201 -2.92 14.05 -3.83
CA LEU A 201 -3.90 13.89 -2.77
C LEU A 201 -4.57 15.25 -2.53
N PRO A 202 -5.78 15.27 -1.92
CA PRO A 202 -6.50 16.50 -1.59
C PRO A 202 -5.87 17.23 -0.37
N ILE A 203 -4.55 17.18 -0.25
CA ILE A 203 -3.74 17.82 0.78
C ILE A 203 -2.61 18.55 0.06
N GLU A 204 -2.31 19.78 0.47
CA GLU A 204 -1.31 20.60 -0.21
C GLU A 204 0.08 19.94 -0.16
N GLY A 205 0.71 19.84 -1.32
CA GLY A 205 2.02 19.19 -1.47
C GLY A 205 2.03 17.69 -1.19
N ALA A 206 0.87 17.08 -0.98
CA ALA A 206 0.74 15.64 -0.81
C ALA A 206 0.53 14.94 -2.15
N ALA A 207 1.32 13.89 -2.38
CA ALA A 207 1.20 13.07 -3.57
C ALA A 207 1.68 11.65 -3.30
N VAL A 208 1.26 10.72 -4.14
CA VAL A 208 1.72 9.33 -4.10
C VAL A 208 2.21 8.93 -5.48
N ILE A 209 3.36 8.26 -5.52
CA ILE A 209 3.88 7.61 -6.71
C ILE A 209 3.86 6.10 -6.45
N GLN A 210 3.25 5.35 -7.36
CA GLN A 210 3.24 3.90 -7.33
C GLN A 210 3.92 3.33 -8.57
N ALA A 211 4.74 2.31 -8.35
CA ALA A 211 5.45 1.60 -9.40
C ALA A 211 5.19 0.10 -9.26
N VAL A 212 4.77 -0.54 -10.35
CA VAL A 212 4.54 -1.99 -10.39
C VAL A 212 5.70 -2.65 -11.12
N VAL A 213 6.41 -3.54 -10.43
CA VAL A 213 7.54 -4.30 -10.98
C VAL A 213 7.19 -5.78 -10.99
N ARG A 214 7.30 -6.39 -12.17
CA ARG A 214 7.18 -7.84 -12.34
C ARG A 214 8.50 -8.49 -11.92
N ILE A 215 8.45 -9.37 -10.93
CA ILE A 215 9.55 -10.21 -10.47
C ILE A 215 9.16 -11.66 -10.77
N ALA A 216 10.01 -12.37 -11.53
CA ALA A 216 9.84 -13.79 -11.80
C ALA A 216 11.03 -14.53 -11.22
N SER A 217 10.80 -15.34 -10.20
CA SER A 217 11.86 -16.02 -9.45
C SER A 217 11.46 -17.43 -9.02
N ARG A 218 12.48 -18.24 -8.75
CA ARG A 218 12.37 -19.52 -8.09
C ARG A 218 12.66 -19.31 -6.61
N GLN A 219 11.67 -19.60 -5.77
CA GLN A 219 11.70 -19.31 -4.33
C GLN A 219 11.47 -20.59 -3.53
N LYS A 220 12.06 -20.67 -2.36
CA LYS A 220 11.94 -21.79 -1.43
C LYS A 220 11.63 -21.26 -0.04
N LEU A 221 10.66 -21.90 0.62
CA LEU A 221 10.25 -21.56 1.98
C LEU A 221 10.32 -22.82 2.83
N THR A 222 11.21 -22.82 3.82
CA THR A 222 11.44 -23.94 4.73
C THR A 222 10.93 -23.57 6.12
N ARG A 223 10.13 -24.45 6.71
CA ARG A 223 9.59 -24.33 8.06
C ARG A 223 10.20 -25.40 8.92
N TRP A 224 10.66 -25.01 10.08
CA TRP A 224 11.32 -25.85 11.07
C TRP A 224 10.50 -25.79 12.34
N VAL A 225 10.21 -26.95 12.92
CA VAL A 225 9.50 -27.05 14.20
C VAL A 225 10.35 -27.85 15.16
N LYS A 226 10.32 -27.49 16.45
CA LYS A 226 11.01 -28.25 17.48
C LYS A 226 10.30 -29.59 17.70
N GLY A 227 10.98 -30.69 17.37
CA GLY A 227 10.51 -32.05 17.60
C GLY A 227 10.48 -32.42 19.08
N ARG A 228 9.90 -33.58 19.41
CA ARG A 228 9.81 -34.08 20.80
C ARG A 228 11.19 -34.29 21.44
N SER A 229 12.19 -34.61 20.63
CA SER A 229 13.60 -34.77 21.01
C SER A 229 14.34 -33.44 21.20
N GLY A 230 13.71 -32.31 20.92
CA GLY A 230 14.32 -30.99 20.98
C GLY A 230 15.11 -30.57 19.74
N SER A 231 15.32 -31.47 18.76
CA SER A 231 15.91 -31.15 17.45
C SER A 231 14.92 -30.39 16.56
N MET A 232 15.44 -29.52 15.69
CA MET A 232 14.63 -28.82 14.69
C MET A 232 14.36 -29.76 13.51
N GLU A 233 13.10 -30.10 13.29
CA GLU A 233 12.65 -30.96 12.20
C GLU A 233 11.97 -30.12 11.12
N VAL A 234 12.22 -30.46 9.85
CA VAL A 234 11.56 -29.80 8.72
C VAL A 234 10.11 -30.24 8.68
N VAL A 235 9.20 -29.27 8.61
CA VAL A 235 7.77 -29.56 8.45
C VAL A 235 7.54 -30.29 7.12
N PRO A 236 6.85 -31.45 7.11
CA PRO A 236 6.57 -32.20 5.89
C PRO A 236 5.94 -31.33 4.80
N GLY A 237 6.47 -31.40 3.58
CA GLY A 237 6.00 -30.61 2.45
C GLY A 237 6.55 -29.18 2.37
N SER A 238 7.33 -28.74 3.36
CA SER A 238 8.11 -27.50 3.32
C SER A 238 9.42 -27.67 2.55
N GLY A 239 10.08 -26.56 2.18
CA GLY A 239 11.39 -26.58 1.51
C GLY A 239 11.38 -26.90 0.01
N LYS A 240 10.20 -27.10 -0.61
CA LYS A 240 10.10 -27.28 -2.07
C LYS A 240 10.26 -25.92 -2.78
N ALA A 241 11.22 -25.85 -3.70
CA ALA A 241 11.38 -24.69 -4.57
C ALA A 241 10.21 -24.59 -5.57
N LYS A 242 9.67 -23.39 -5.75
CA LYS A 242 8.55 -23.09 -6.65
C LYS A 242 8.86 -21.88 -7.51
N ASP A 243 8.45 -21.93 -8.76
CA ASP A 243 8.46 -20.77 -9.64
C ASP A 243 7.29 -19.85 -9.31
N VAL A 244 7.59 -18.58 -9.11
CA VAL A 244 6.64 -17.55 -8.69
C VAL A 244 6.80 -16.33 -9.57
N VAL A 245 5.68 -15.78 -10.04
CA VAL A 245 5.62 -14.49 -10.71
C VAL A 245 4.81 -13.54 -9.84
N GLU A 246 5.45 -12.50 -9.34
CA GLU A 246 4.84 -11.47 -8.49
C GLU A 246 4.87 -10.12 -9.20
N TYR A 247 3.77 -9.39 -9.14
CA TYR A 247 3.71 -7.98 -9.51
C TYR A 247 3.80 -7.17 -8.21
N VAL A 248 5.02 -6.81 -7.83
CA VAL A 248 5.31 -6.07 -6.61
C VAL A 248 4.98 -4.60 -6.84
N VAL A 249 4.17 -4.04 -5.95
CA VAL A 249 3.80 -2.63 -5.96
C VAL A 249 4.67 -1.89 -4.95
N LEU A 250 5.50 -1.00 -5.47
CA LEU A 250 6.19 -0.01 -4.67
C LEU A 250 5.36 1.26 -4.56
N GLN A 251 5.47 1.91 -3.42
CA GLN A 251 4.86 3.20 -3.15
C GLN A 251 5.88 4.16 -2.55
N ARG A 252 5.81 5.42 -2.97
CA ARG A 252 6.52 6.53 -2.36
C ARG A 252 5.55 7.69 -2.18
N GLN A 253 5.51 8.22 -0.98
CA GLN A 253 4.64 9.35 -0.64
C GLN A 253 5.44 10.65 -0.61
N TYR A 254 4.73 11.74 -0.87
CA TYR A 254 5.19 13.10 -0.67
C TYR A 254 4.27 13.76 0.34
N GLU A 255 4.87 14.49 1.29
CA GLU A 255 4.15 15.30 2.27
C GLU A 255 4.76 16.70 2.25
N GLY A 256 3.95 17.74 1.96
CA GLY A 256 4.47 19.10 1.77
C GLY A 256 5.60 19.17 0.72
N TRP A 257 5.50 18.38 -0.35
CA TRP A 257 6.53 18.20 -1.39
C TRP A 257 7.87 17.61 -0.93
N ARG A 258 7.94 17.07 0.29
CA ARG A 258 9.11 16.34 0.77
C ARG A 258 9.00 14.88 0.37
N GLU A 259 10.08 14.34 -0.17
CA GLU A 259 10.16 12.96 -0.64
C GLU A 259 10.27 11.98 0.53
N GLY A 260 9.35 11.02 0.61
CA GLY A 260 9.46 9.86 1.50
C GLY A 260 10.28 8.72 0.89
N GLU A 261 10.50 7.67 1.67
CA GLU A 261 11.20 6.46 1.22
C GLU A 261 10.30 5.57 0.35
N TRP A 262 10.92 4.71 -0.46
CA TRP A 262 10.20 3.66 -1.19
C TRP A 262 9.83 2.53 -0.24
N GLN A 263 8.56 2.16 -0.24
CA GLN A 263 8.03 1.05 0.54
C GLN A 263 7.32 0.05 -0.36
N VAL A 264 7.24 -1.20 0.08
CA VAL A 264 6.41 -2.23 -0.56
C VAL A 264 4.97 -2.06 -0.08
N TRP A 265 4.08 -1.66 -0.98
CA TRP A 265 2.65 -1.59 -0.68
C TRP A 265 2.02 -2.98 -0.65
N GLY A 266 2.43 -3.85 -1.57
CA GLY A 266 1.86 -5.19 -1.68
C GLY A 266 2.17 -5.85 -3.02
N THR A 267 1.40 -6.88 -3.34
CA THR A 267 1.41 -7.54 -4.64
C THR A 267 0.07 -7.38 -5.32
N THR A 268 0.06 -7.45 -6.65
CA THR A 268 -1.14 -7.31 -7.48
C THR A 268 -1.18 -8.39 -8.57
N GLN A 269 -2.30 -8.46 -9.30
CA GLN A 269 -2.53 -9.44 -10.37
C GLN A 269 -2.57 -8.78 -11.74
N GLU A 270 -2.48 -9.61 -12.77
CA GLU A 270 -2.57 -9.15 -14.15
C GLU A 270 -3.96 -8.58 -14.45
N THR A 271 -4.01 -7.55 -15.28
CA THR A 271 -5.27 -6.98 -15.75
C THR A 271 -5.86 -7.89 -16.82
N THR A 272 -7.06 -8.39 -16.56
CA THR A 272 -7.86 -9.19 -17.50
C THR A 272 -8.61 -8.28 -18.47
N LEU A 273 -9.22 -8.86 -19.51
CA LEU A 273 -10.11 -8.10 -20.38
C LEU A 273 -11.33 -7.59 -19.63
N ASP A 274 -11.90 -8.42 -18.76
CA ASP A 274 -13.08 -8.10 -17.97
C ASP A 274 -12.83 -6.86 -17.09
N ASP A 275 -11.65 -6.75 -16.47
CA ASP A 275 -11.26 -5.57 -15.71
C ASP A 275 -11.30 -4.29 -16.55
N VAL A 276 -10.83 -4.36 -17.81
CA VAL A 276 -10.82 -3.20 -18.72
C VAL A 276 -12.23 -2.82 -19.12
N GLU A 277 -13.09 -3.79 -19.42
CA GLU A 277 -14.50 -3.57 -19.76
C GLU A 277 -15.29 -2.97 -18.59
N GLU A 278 -15.02 -3.43 -17.36
CA GLU A 278 -15.60 -2.85 -16.15
C GLU A 278 -15.17 -1.39 -15.95
N TRP A 279 -13.91 -1.06 -16.21
CA TRP A 279 -13.43 0.32 -16.11
C TRP A 279 -14.05 1.24 -17.15
N GLU A 280 -14.35 0.72 -18.35
CA GLU A 280 -15.07 1.44 -19.41
C GLU A 280 -16.51 1.70 -18.99
N ARG A 281 -17.21 0.66 -18.51
CA ARG A 281 -18.59 0.78 -18.03
C ARG A 281 -18.72 1.80 -16.91
N LYS A 282 -17.81 1.77 -15.92
CA LYS A 282 -17.76 2.75 -14.82
C LYS A 282 -17.39 4.17 -15.24
N ALA A 283 -16.83 4.38 -16.43
CA ALA A 283 -16.50 5.72 -16.93
C ALA A 283 -17.64 6.35 -17.73
N LEU A 284 -18.61 5.54 -18.19
CA LEU A 284 -19.78 5.98 -18.93
C LEU A 284 -21.01 6.20 -18.02
N ALA A 285 -20.99 5.62 -16.82
CA ALA A 285 -21.95 5.87 -15.75
C ALA A 285 -21.52 7.09 -14.92
#